data_AF-A0A9Q1FR34-F1
#
_entry.id   AF-A0A9Q1FR34-F1
#
_cell.length_a   1.000
_cell.length_b   1.000
_cell.length_c   1.000
_cell.angle_alpha   90.00
_cell.angle_beta   90.00
_cell.angle_gamma   90.00
#
_symmetry.space_group_name_H-M   'P 1'
#
loop_
_entity.id
_entity.type
_entity.pdbx_description
1 polymer ?
#
loop_
_entity_poly.entity_id
_entity_poly.type
_entity_poly.pdbx_seq_one_letter_code
_entity_poly.pdbx_strand_id
1 'polypeptide(L)'
;MRFKIRSKVELELLGVPEELSLSFNATCLNGEVIPGFKSCSGLKIGDTVSFSVEARARGCPQEKRKTFTLKPVGFKDSLQITVDFECECGCQAQAEPDSPECNHGNGTYECGICLCHHGRLGPRCECAEGDYSPTEQDNCSPAPDAAVCSGRGDCICGQCICHSKRLWQGVGKLCECDDFNCLRYKGELCSGHGACSCGFCQCNSDWKGDNCNCSTRTDTCMSSLGLLCSGRGQCICGSCECTQPGAYGATCDKCPTCPDACTIKKECVECKHFKRGRLFEEDSCARICRDEIQLVEDLVFHDKNAVNCTYKDENDCVERFQYYEDASGKSILYVVKEPDCPKGPDILVVLLSVAGAILFLGLAGLLIWKLLVTIHDRREFAKFEEERSRAKWDTGHNPLYKGATSTFTNVTYRGNKD
;
A
#
# COMPACT_ATOMS: atom_id res chain seq x y z
N MET A 1 -14.95 19.52 3.37
CA MET A 1 -13.99 19.49 2.23
C MET A 1 -12.85 20.45 2.49
N ARG A 2 -11.72 20.01 3.04
CA ARG A 2 -10.53 20.86 3.24
C ARG A 2 -9.25 20.05 2.98
N PHE A 3 -8.55 20.41 1.89
CA PHE A 3 -7.13 20.26 1.61
C PHE A 3 -6.48 18.85 1.67
N LYS A 4 -6.73 18.00 0.67
CA LYS A 4 -5.96 16.75 0.44
C LYS A 4 -4.76 16.89 -0.53
N ILE A 5 -4.54 18.08 -1.09
CA ILE A 5 -3.47 18.32 -2.08
C ILE A 5 -2.07 18.25 -1.44
N ARG A 6 -1.96 18.36 -0.10
CA ARG A 6 -0.68 18.54 0.61
C ARG A 6 -0.01 17.26 1.11
N SER A 7 -0.58 16.08 0.88
CA SER A 7 -0.03 14.80 1.39
C SER A 7 0.88 14.08 0.40
N LYS A 8 1.16 14.68 -0.75
CA LYS A 8 2.01 14.12 -1.81
C LYS A 8 2.93 15.21 -2.34
N VAL A 9 4.20 14.87 -2.53
CA VAL A 9 5.18 15.69 -3.26
C VAL A 9 5.63 14.88 -4.46
N GLU A 10 5.48 15.43 -5.66
CA GLU A 10 5.87 14.80 -6.92
C GLU A 10 6.63 15.81 -7.78
N LEU A 11 7.77 15.40 -8.33
CA LEU A 11 8.57 16.26 -9.20
C LEU A 11 8.05 16.26 -10.64
N GLU A 12 7.79 17.45 -11.13
CA GLU A 12 7.49 17.79 -12.52
C GLU A 12 8.76 18.29 -13.22
N LEU A 13 8.91 17.88 -14.47
CA LEU A 13 10.05 18.17 -15.34
C LEU A 13 9.57 19.14 -16.43
N LEU A 14 10.19 20.30 -16.55
CA LEU A 14 9.85 21.29 -17.57
C LEU A 14 11.07 21.61 -18.42
N GLY A 15 10.93 21.44 -19.74
CA GLY A 15 11.94 21.83 -20.73
C GLY A 15 13.25 21.04 -20.64
N VAL A 16 13.20 19.75 -20.31
CA VAL A 16 14.40 18.90 -20.28
C VAL A 16 14.92 18.71 -21.72
N PRO A 17 16.20 19.04 -22.00
CA PRO A 17 16.81 18.81 -23.32
C PRO A 17 16.83 17.32 -23.68
N GLU A 18 16.64 16.99 -24.96
CA GLU A 18 16.64 15.61 -25.45
C GLU A 18 18.01 14.93 -25.28
N GLU A 19 19.08 15.73 -25.23
CA GLU A 19 20.45 15.29 -25.03
C GLU A 19 20.78 14.93 -23.57
N LEU A 20 19.85 15.18 -22.63
CA LEU A 20 20.01 14.82 -21.23
C LEU A 20 19.08 13.67 -20.82
N SER A 21 19.64 12.72 -20.10
CA SER A 21 18.89 11.72 -19.35
C SER A 21 18.95 11.99 -17.87
N LEU A 22 17.80 11.87 -17.20
CA LEU A 22 17.65 12.11 -15.77
C LEU A 22 17.19 10.82 -15.09
N SER A 23 17.92 10.39 -14.06
CA SER A 23 17.49 9.32 -13.16
C SER A 23 17.16 9.91 -11.78
N PHE A 24 16.20 9.31 -11.08
CA PHE A 24 15.67 9.84 -9.82
C PHE A 24 15.66 8.76 -8.76
N ASN A 25 16.11 9.12 -7.55
CA ASN A 25 15.91 8.33 -6.35
C ASN A 25 15.22 9.20 -5.29
N ALA A 26 14.19 8.68 -4.64
CA ALA A 26 13.45 9.42 -3.62
C ALA A 26 13.86 8.94 -2.22
N THR A 27 14.02 9.89 -1.30
CA THR A 27 14.22 9.63 0.13
C THR A 27 13.07 10.29 0.88
N CYS A 28 12.08 9.48 1.27
CA CYS A 28 10.91 9.94 2.01
C CYS A 28 11.16 9.84 3.54
N LEU A 29 10.10 9.64 4.34
CA LEU A 29 10.12 9.77 5.81
C LEU A 29 11.12 8.87 6.56
N ASN A 30 11.43 7.68 6.05
CA ASN A 30 12.25 6.70 6.78
C ASN A 30 13.75 6.81 6.49
N GLY A 31 14.19 7.78 5.68
CA GLY A 31 15.57 7.87 5.21
C GLY A 31 15.97 6.77 4.22
N GLU A 32 15.05 5.84 3.91
CA GLU A 32 15.24 4.80 2.92
C GLU A 32 15.27 5.41 1.51
N VAL A 33 16.28 5.03 0.72
CA VAL A 33 16.42 5.47 -0.67
C VAL A 33 15.63 4.51 -1.55
N ILE A 34 14.62 5.05 -2.22
CA ILE A 34 13.76 4.33 -3.14
C ILE A 34 14.23 4.63 -4.57
N PRO A 35 14.90 3.69 -5.25
CA PRO A 35 15.47 3.92 -6.57
C PRO A 35 14.39 4.02 -7.66
N GLY A 36 14.58 4.92 -8.62
CA GLY A 36 13.65 5.15 -9.74
C GLY A 36 12.41 6.00 -9.41
N PHE A 37 12.32 6.54 -8.19
CA PHE A 37 11.14 7.27 -7.72
C PHE A 37 11.35 8.79 -7.78
N LYS A 38 10.31 9.50 -8.23
CA LYS A 38 10.23 10.98 -8.26
C LYS A 38 9.06 11.56 -7.45
N SER A 39 8.45 10.75 -6.57
CA SER A 39 7.35 11.19 -5.71
C SER A 39 7.33 10.50 -4.35
N CYS A 40 6.87 11.20 -3.32
CA CYS A 40 6.60 10.70 -1.98
C CYS A 40 5.13 10.96 -1.61
N SER A 41 4.49 10.01 -0.93
CA SER A 41 3.08 10.10 -0.47
C SER A 41 2.96 9.81 1.02
N GLY A 42 1.88 10.30 1.64
CA GLY A 42 1.61 10.10 3.07
C GLY A 42 2.30 11.14 3.96
N LEU A 43 2.64 12.30 3.39
CA LEU A 43 3.33 13.37 4.08
C LEU A 43 2.38 14.23 4.91
N LYS A 44 2.87 14.70 6.05
CA LYS A 44 2.25 15.70 6.93
C LYS A 44 2.89 17.06 6.68
N ILE A 45 2.21 18.12 7.11
CA ILE A 45 2.75 19.48 7.03
C ILE A 45 3.96 19.58 7.96
N GLY A 46 5.11 19.98 7.41
CA GLY A 46 6.39 20.05 8.13
C GLY A 46 7.37 18.93 7.78
N ASP A 47 6.90 17.87 7.10
CA ASP A 47 7.77 16.78 6.65
C ASP A 47 8.71 17.25 5.53
N THR A 48 9.93 16.74 5.54
CA THR A 48 10.95 17.02 4.52
C THR A 48 11.28 15.74 3.76
N VAL A 49 11.31 15.83 2.44
CA VAL A 49 11.72 14.73 1.54
C VAL A 49 12.89 15.20 0.69
N SER A 50 13.74 14.26 0.29
CA SER A 50 14.89 14.52 -0.57
C SER A 50 14.79 13.71 -1.86
N PHE A 51 15.27 14.27 -2.96
CA PHE A 51 15.38 13.59 -4.24
C PHE A 51 16.81 13.70 -4.73
N SER A 52 17.44 12.56 -5.01
CA SER A 52 18.73 12.51 -5.71
C SER A 52 18.45 12.40 -7.20
N VAL A 53 19.00 13.34 -7.98
CA VAL A 53 18.81 13.42 -9.42
C VAL A 53 20.16 13.29 -10.10
N GLU A 54 20.33 12.28 -10.94
CA GLU A 54 21.53 12.09 -11.75
C GLU A 54 21.24 12.55 -13.17
N ALA A 55 22.03 13.50 -13.68
CA ALA A 55 21.93 13.99 -15.05
C ALA A 55 23.10 13.45 -15.88
N ARG A 56 22.79 12.73 -16.96
CA ARG A 56 23.78 12.19 -17.91
C ARG A 56 23.55 12.76 -19.30
N ALA A 57 24.58 13.38 -19.86
CA ALA A 57 24.59 13.83 -21.25
C ALA A 57 24.76 12.63 -22.20
N ARG A 58 23.97 12.60 -23.27
CA ARG A 58 23.99 11.57 -24.31
C ARG A 58 24.71 12.01 -25.58
N GLY A 59 24.92 13.30 -25.73
CA GLY A 59 25.59 13.90 -26.88
C GLY A 59 25.87 15.37 -26.62
N CYS A 60 26.38 16.04 -27.65
CA CYS A 60 26.59 17.47 -27.63
C CYS A 60 25.48 18.20 -28.41
N PRO A 61 24.68 19.07 -27.77
CA PRO A 61 23.77 19.95 -28.49
C PRO A 61 24.52 21.08 -29.24
N GLN A 62 23.94 21.56 -30.34
CA GLN A 62 24.43 22.75 -31.05
C GLN A 62 24.44 24.00 -30.15
N GLU A 63 23.40 24.13 -29.31
CA GLU A 63 23.34 25.18 -28.30
C GLU A 63 23.93 24.67 -26.99
N LYS A 64 25.14 25.14 -26.67
CA LYS A 64 25.95 24.66 -25.54
C LYS A 64 25.38 24.98 -24.16
N ARG A 65 24.49 25.96 -24.04
CA ARG A 65 23.87 26.34 -22.76
C ARG A 65 22.39 26.04 -22.82
N LYS A 66 21.92 25.10 -22.00
CA LYS A 66 20.50 24.77 -21.89
C LYS A 66 20.05 24.90 -20.44
N THR A 67 18.80 25.27 -20.26
CA THR A 67 18.21 25.42 -18.94
C THR A 67 16.91 24.64 -18.86
N PHE A 68 16.77 23.83 -17.81
CA PHE A 68 15.53 23.11 -17.50
C PHE A 68 15.12 23.34 -16.06
N THR A 69 13.89 22.98 -15.71
CA THR A 69 13.33 23.24 -14.38
C THR A 69 12.78 21.96 -13.77
N LEU A 70 13.13 21.73 -12.51
CA LEU A 70 12.51 20.75 -11.63
C LEU A 70 11.63 21.49 -10.64
N LYS A 71 10.36 21.11 -10.52
CA LYS A 71 9.48 21.71 -9.51
C LYS A 71 8.54 20.68 -8.91
N PRO A 72 8.17 20.81 -7.63
CA PRO A 72 7.06 20.03 -7.09
C PRO A 72 5.73 20.47 -7.73
N VAL A 73 4.89 19.50 -8.11
CA VAL A 73 3.56 19.77 -8.68
C VAL A 73 2.75 20.64 -7.70
N GLY A 74 2.24 21.76 -8.19
CA GLY A 74 1.40 22.69 -7.42
C GLY A 74 2.15 23.64 -6.48
N PHE A 75 3.49 23.59 -6.45
CA PHE A 75 4.31 24.57 -5.73
C PHE A 75 4.72 25.71 -6.66
N LYS A 76 4.91 26.90 -6.07
CA LYS A 76 5.44 28.07 -6.77
C LYS A 76 6.96 28.02 -6.90
N ASP A 77 7.63 27.46 -5.89
CA ASP A 77 9.08 27.34 -5.85
C ASP A 77 9.56 26.25 -6.81
N SER A 78 10.70 26.50 -7.44
CA SER A 78 11.27 25.62 -8.46
C SER A 78 12.80 25.68 -8.44
N LEU A 79 13.43 24.58 -8.83
CA LEU A 79 14.87 24.48 -9.06
C LEU A 79 15.15 24.61 -10.56
N GLN A 80 15.78 25.72 -10.94
CA GLN A 80 16.22 25.96 -12.31
C GLN A 80 17.68 25.50 -12.46
N ILE A 81 17.92 24.60 -13.40
CA ILE A 81 19.22 23.98 -13.63
C ILE A 81 19.73 24.42 -15.00
N THR A 82 20.86 25.11 -15.03
CA THR A 82 21.54 25.48 -16.27
C THR A 82 22.74 24.56 -16.47
N VAL A 83 22.76 23.88 -17.61
CA VAL A 83 23.80 22.95 -18.00
C VAL A 83 24.57 23.58 -19.15
N ASP A 84 25.88 23.71 -18.96
CA ASP A 84 26.82 24.13 -19.99
C ASP A 84 27.53 22.86 -20.52
N PHE A 85 27.33 22.55 -21.79
CA PHE A 85 27.93 21.43 -22.50
C PHE A 85 29.26 21.85 -23.10
N GLU A 86 30.34 21.23 -22.63
CA GLU A 86 31.68 21.45 -23.15
C GLU A 86 32.03 20.33 -24.13
N CYS A 87 31.77 20.60 -25.41
CA CYS A 87 31.92 19.62 -26.49
C CYS A 87 33.15 19.84 -27.37
N GLU A 88 33.69 21.06 -27.31
CA GLU A 88 34.88 21.44 -28.04
C GLU A 88 36.08 21.34 -27.12
N CYS A 89 37.21 20.97 -27.70
CA CYS A 89 38.49 20.99 -27.01
C CYS A 89 39.07 22.41 -27.04
N GLY A 90 39.68 22.86 -25.95
CA GLY A 90 40.28 24.21 -25.89
C GLY A 90 41.33 24.50 -26.97
N CYS A 91 41.99 23.48 -27.53
CA CYS A 91 42.94 23.61 -28.64
C CYS A 91 42.31 23.95 -29.99
N GLN A 92 41.00 23.74 -30.17
CA GLN A 92 40.31 24.07 -31.42
C GLN A 92 40.26 25.58 -31.67
N ALA A 93 40.29 26.38 -30.59
CA ALA A 93 40.38 27.83 -30.67
C ALA A 93 41.69 28.34 -31.31
N GLN A 94 42.71 27.49 -31.42
CA GLN A 94 44.01 27.77 -32.02
C GLN A 94 44.16 27.16 -33.42
N ALA A 95 43.05 26.70 -34.01
CA ALA A 95 43.08 26.12 -35.35
C ALA A 95 43.67 27.11 -36.36
N GLU A 96 44.65 26.63 -37.13
CA GLU A 96 45.31 27.42 -38.18
C GLU A 96 44.79 26.95 -39.54
N PRO A 97 43.86 27.71 -40.18
CA PRO A 97 43.41 27.39 -41.53
C PRO A 97 44.56 27.59 -42.53
N ASP A 98 44.59 26.75 -43.57
CA ASP A 98 45.64 26.73 -44.59
C ASP A 98 47.06 26.65 -43.98
N SER A 99 47.21 25.82 -42.94
CA SER A 99 48.46 25.71 -42.18
C SER A 99 49.59 25.12 -43.04
N PRO A 100 50.83 25.65 -42.93
CA PRO A 100 51.98 25.09 -43.59
C PRO A 100 52.30 23.65 -43.13
N GLU A 101 51.92 23.27 -41.91
CA GLU A 101 52.10 21.91 -41.37
C GLU A 101 51.26 20.85 -42.12
N CYS A 102 50.15 21.28 -42.72
CA CYS A 102 49.22 20.45 -43.49
C CYS A 102 49.54 20.53 -44.99
N ASN A 103 50.77 20.16 -45.35
CA ASN A 103 51.30 20.17 -46.72
C ASN A 103 51.12 21.52 -47.41
N HIS A 104 51.75 22.56 -46.85
CA HIS A 104 51.82 23.90 -47.44
C HIS A 104 50.43 24.53 -47.72
N GLY A 105 49.48 24.37 -46.80
CA GLY A 105 48.16 24.98 -46.88
C GLY A 105 47.08 24.11 -47.53
N ASN A 106 47.26 22.79 -47.57
CA ASN A 106 46.25 21.85 -48.07
C ASN A 106 45.25 21.38 -46.98
N GLY A 107 45.26 22.02 -45.81
CA GLY A 107 44.31 21.73 -44.73
C GLY A 107 44.41 22.70 -43.56
N THR A 108 43.56 22.48 -42.56
CA THR A 108 43.55 23.22 -41.30
C THR A 108 44.26 22.41 -40.22
N TYR A 109 45.24 23.00 -39.52
CA TYR A 109 45.90 22.35 -38.40
C TYR A 109 45.15 22.64 -37.10
N GLU A 110 44.62 21.60 -36.48
CA GLU A 110 43.74 21.71 -35.31
C GLU A 110 44.06 20.61 -34.30
N CYS A 111 44.31 21.00 -33.04
CA CYS A 111 44.58 20.06 -31.94
C CYS A 111 45.64 18.98 -32.22
N GLY A 112 46.65 19.29 -33.03
CA GLY A 112 47.74 18.36 -33.34
C GLY A 112 47.55 17.52 -34.60
N ILE A 113 46.41 17.65 -35.29
CA ILE A 113 46.08 16.92 -36.52
C ILE A 113 45.76 17.86 -37.68
N CYS A 114 45.83 17.37 -38.91
CA CYS A 114 45.43 18.11 -40.10
C CYS A 114 44.03 17.69 -40.59
N LEU A 115 43.11 18.66 -40.68
CA LEU A 115 41.83 18.53 -41.37
C LEU A 115 42.00 18.94 -42.83
N CYS A 116 42.13 17.95 -43.71
CA CYS A 116 42.47 18.19 -45.12
C CYS A 116 41.32 18.78 -45.93
N HIS A 117 41.68 19.64 -46.88
CA HIS A 117 40.74 20.15 -47.88
C HIS A 117 40.24 19.03 -48.80
N HIS A 118 39.13 19.29 -49.49
CA HIS A 118 38.52 18.31 -50.38
C HIS A 118 39.52 17.78 -51.43
N GLY A 119 39.62 16.45 -51.56
CA GLY A 119 40.55 15.78 -52.48
C GLY A 119 41.98 15.60 -51.96
N ARG A 120 42.26 15.95 -50.69
CA ARG A 120 43.53 15.71 -50.01
C ARG A 120 43.35 14.73 -48.87
N LEU A 121 44.32 13.81 -48.72
CA LEU A 121 44.27 12.73 -47.75
C LEU A 121 45.63 12.58 -47.05
N GLY A 122 45.64 11.83 -45.95
CA GLY A 122 46.84 11.58 -45.14
C GLY A 122 46.94 12.44 -43.88
N PRO A 123 47.81 12.04 -42.93
CA PRO A 123 47.96 12.72 -41.64
C PRO A 123 48.43 14.18 -41.75
N ARG A 124 49.06 14.57 -42.87
CA ARG A 124 49.50 15.94 -43.16
C ARG A 124 48.95 16.46 -44.49
N CYS A 125 47.92 15.86 -45.07
CA CYS A 125 47.35 16.23 -46.37
C CYS A 125 48.34 16.10 -47.54
N GLU A 126 49.28 15.17 -47.43
CA GLU A 126 50.34 14.88 -48.40
C GLU A 126 49.81 14.26 -49.70
N CYS A 127 48.76 13.44 -49.61
CA CYS A 127 48.23 12.68 -50.73
C CYS A 127 47.16 13.48 -51.49
N ALA A 128 47.18 13.40 -52.82
CA ALA A 128 46.05 13.81 -53.66
C ALA A 128 45.19 12.59 -54.01
N GLU A 129 43.88 12.79 -54.10
CA GLU A 129 42.92 11.76 -54.52
C GLU A 129 43.28 11.24 -55.93
N GLY A 130 43.79 10.01 -56.03
CA GLY A 130 44.16 9.35 -57.29
C GLY A 130 45.66 9.03 -57.48
N ASP A 131 46.56 9.58 -56.67
CA ASP A 131 47.99 9.27 -56.70
C ASP A 131 48.33 8.18 -55.67
N TYR A 132 48.35 6.90 -56.06
CA TYR A 132 48.62 5.80 -55.11
C TYR A 132 49.83 4.93 -55.47
N SER A 133 50.77 4.83 -54.53
CA SER A 133 51.92 3.91 -54.56
C SER A 133 51.57 2.61 -53.81
N PRO A 134 51.88 1.41 -54.33
CA PRO A 134 51.53 0.11 -53.71
C PRO A 134 52.17 -0.18 -52.34
N THR A 135 53.03 0.71 -51.84
CA THR A 135 53.84 0.49 -50.62
C THR A 135 53.15 0.98 -49.34
N GLU A 136 52.04 1.70 -49.44
CA GLU A 136 51.28 2.25 -48.29
C GLU A 136 50.13 1.33 -47.84
N GLN A 137 50.02 0.13 -48.42
CA GLN A 137 48.99 -0.87 -48.13
C GLN A 137 49.11 -1.47 -46.72
N ASP A 138 50.30 -1.44 -46.11
CA ASP A 138 50.65 -2.14 -44.86
C ASP A 138 49.90 -1.62 -43.62
N ASN A 139 49.38 -0.39 -43.65
CA ASN A 139 48.68 0.22 -42.50
C ASN A 139 47.15 0.00 -42.51
N CYS A 140 46.62 -0.57 -43.59
CA CYS A 140 45.18 -0.77 -43.79
C CYS A 140 44.73 -2.21 -43.56
N SER A 141 45.60 -3.10 -43.11
CA SER A 141 45.26 -4.47 -42.70
C SER A 141 45.78 -4.74 -41.28
N PRO A 142 45.03 -5.47 -40.45
CA PRO A 142 45.46 -5.80 -39.09
C PRO A 142 46.59 -6.85 -39.06
N ALA A 143 46.78 -7.57 -40.16
CA ALA A 143 47.85 -8.54 -40.36
C ALA A 143 48.21 -8.61 -41.86
N PRO A 144 49.40 -9.11 -42.24
CA PRO A 144 49.84 -9.19 -43.64
C PRO A 144 48.88 -9.97 -44.54
N ASP A 145 48.25 -11.01 -44.00
CA ASP A 145 47.32 -11.89 -44.73
C ASP A 145 45.84 -11.48 -44.56
N ALA A 146 45.58 -10.41 -43.81
CA ALA A 146 44.22 -9.94 -43.56
C ALA A 146 43.75 -9.03 -44.70
N ALA A 147 42.44 -9.10 -45.00
CA ALA A 147 41.83 -8.24 -46.00
C ALA A 147 41.99 -6.76 -45.60
N VAL A 148 42.42 -5.96 -46.58
CA VAL A 148 42.55 -4.51 -46.47
C VAL A 148 41.17 -3.92 -46.12
N CYS A 149 41.12 -3.07 -45.10
CA CYS A 149 39.91 -2.43 -44.59
C CYS A 149 38.77 -3.42 -44.33
N SER A 150 39.13 -4.61 -43.81
CA SER A 150 38.21 -5.72 -43.54
C SER A 150 37.39 -6.18 -44.75
N GLY A 151 37.81 -5.81 -45.97
CA GLY A 151 37.06 -6.02 -47.22
C GLY A 151 35.80 -5.16 -47.34
N ARG A 152 35.63 -4.14 -46.49
CA ARG A 152 34.44 -3.27 -46.39
C ARG A 152 34.73 -1.81 -46.71
N GLY A 153 35.91 -1.50 -47.24
CA GLY A 153 36.33 -0.15 -47.60
C GLY A 153 37.55 -0.19 -48.52
N ASP A 154 37.95 0.99 -48.97
CA ASP A 154 39.16 1.18 -49.77
C ASP A 154 40.27 1.79 -48.90
N CYS A 155 41.50 1.30 -49.05
CA CYS A 155 42.66 1.89 -48.39
C CYS A 155 43.18 3.05 -49.22
N ILE A 156 43.05 4.27 -48.68
CA ILE A 156 43.52 5.49 -49.32
C ILE A 156 44.36 6.29 -48.32
N CYS A 157 45.63 6.46 -48.67
CA CYS A 157 46.72 7.12 -47.95
C CYS A 157 46.97 6.50 -46.56
N GLY A 158 47.04 5.17 -46.50
CA GLY A 158 47.26 4.40 -45.28
C GLY A 158 46.09 4.42 -44.29
N GLN A 159 44.92 4.91 -44.72
CA GLN A 159 43.68 4.95 -43.94
C GLN A 159 42.54 4.27 -44.70
N CYS A 160 41.59 3.69 -43.98
CA CYS A 160 40.45 3.02 -44.59
C CYS A 160 39.25 3.97 -44.74
N ILE A 161 38.73 4.07 -45.97
CA ILE A 161 37.47 4.74 -46.26
C ILE A 161 36.40 3.67 -46.43
N CYS A 162 35.50 3.58 -45.45
CA CYS A 162 34.48 2.54 -45.38
C CYS A 162 33.36 2.76 -46.38
N HIS A 163 32.94 1.70 -47.07
CA HIS A 163 31.80 1.75 -47.97
C HIS A 163 30.51 1.95 -47.17
N SER A 164 29.69 2.89 -47.63
CA SER A 164 28.32 3.08 -47.15
C SER A 164 27.34 2.56 -48.18
N LYS A 165 26.56 1.51 -47.83
CA LYS A 165 25.46 1.00 -48.66
C LYS A 165 24.13 1.29 -47.96
N ARG A 166 23.03 1.26 -48.71
CA ARG A 166 21.66 1.56 -48.22
C ARG A 166 21.22 0.83 -46.92
N LEU A 167 21.85 -0.29 -46.55
CA LEU A 167 21.48 -1.09 -45.37
C LEU A 167 22.57 -1.15 -44.28
N TRP A 168 23.81 -0.75 -44.57
CA TRP A 168 24.91 -0.82 -43.60
C TRP A 168 25.96 0.23 -43.93
N GLN A 169 26.55 0.80 -42.87
CA GLN A 169 27.74 1.63 -42.95
C GLN A 169 28.85 0.94 -42.16
N GLY A 170 30.01 0.74 -42.81
CA GLY A 170 31.20 0.28 -42.11
C GLY A 170 31.72 1.41 -41.22
N VAL A 171 32.07 1.09 -39.98
CA VAL A 171 32.59 2.03 -38.97
C VAL A 171 33.87 1.44 -38.38
N GLY A 172 34.75 2.27 -37.84
CA GLY A 172 36.04 1.86 -37.27
C GLY A 172 37.23 2.17 -38.18
N LYS A 173 38.45 2.08 -37.63
CA LYS A 173 39.68 2.51 -38.31
C LYS A 173 40.00 1.65 -39.54
N LEU A 174 39.61 0.39 -39.51
CA LEU A 174 39.81 -0.61 -40.56
C LEU A 174 38.47 -1.10 -41.13
N CYS A 175 37.39 -0.35 -40.92
CA CYS A 175 36.02 -0.73 -41.32
C CYS A 175 35.57 -2.07 -40.74
N GLU A 176 36.06 -2.40 -39.54
CA GLU A 176 35.86 -3.67 -38.86
C GLU A 176 34.46 -3.79 -38.21
N CYS A 177 33.78 -2.66 -37.98
CA CYS A 177 32.48 -2.59 -37.32
C CYS A 177 31.36 -2.21 -38.30
N ASP A 178 30.12 -2.44 -37.87
CA ASP A 178 28.94 -1.83 -38.47
C ASP A 178 27.89 -1.50 -37.38
N ASP A 179 27.01 -0.56 -37.71
CA ASP A 179 25.97 -0.06 -36.79
C ASP A 179 24.60 -0.72 -37.02
N PHE A 180 24.56 -1.89 -37.68
CA PHE A 180 23.29 -2.57 -38.01
C PHE A 180 23.21 -4.01 -37.49
N ASN A 181 24.33 -4.64 -37.16
CA ASN A 181 24.37 -6.02 -36.65
C ASN A 181 24.16 -6.16 -35.13
N CYS A 182 23.62 -5.14 -34.46
CA CYS A 182 23.20 -5.27 -33.07
C CYS A 182 22.00 -6.21 -32.89
N LEU A 183 21.81 -6.68 -31.65
CA LEU A 183 20.70 -7.55 -31.28
C LEU A 183 19.34 -6.89 -31.54
N ARG A 184 18.39 -7.69 -32.05
CA ARG A 184 17.01 -7.28 -32.29
C ARG A 184 16.06 -7.96 -31.32
N TYR A 185 15.06 -7.24 -30.85
CA TYR A 185 13.95 -7.79 -30.08
C TYR A 185 12.65 -7.34 -30.71
N LYS A 186 11.73 -8.29 -30.95
CA LYS A 186 10.46 -8.06 -31.68
C LYS A 186 10.65 -7.33 -33.03
N GLY A 187 11.78 -7.55 -33.69
CA GLY A 187 12.11 -6.98 -35.00
C GLY A 187 12.86 -5.65 -34.98
N GLU A 188 12.93 -4.97 -33.83
CA GLU A 188 13.58 -3.66 -33.70
C GLU A 188 15.03 -3.80 -33.20
N LEU A 189 15.94 -3.02 -33.80
CA LEU A 189 17.35 -2.94 -33.42
C LEU A 189 17.46 -2.30 -32.04
N CYS A 190 18.16 -2.93 -31.11
CA CYS A 190 18.26 -2.48 -29.70
C CYS A 190 16.89 -2.19 -29.07
N SER A 191 15.86 -2.96 -29.45
CA SER A 191 14.47 -2.78 -29.01
C SER A 191 13.89 -1.38 -29.23
N GLY A 192 14.47 -0.58 -30.14
CA GLY A 192 14.08 0.83 -30.32
C GLY A 192 14.47 1.73 -29.13
N HIS A 193 15.27 1.21 -28.20
CA HIS A 193 15.60 1.84 -26.91
C HIS A 193 17.10 2.02 -26.70
N GLY A 194 17.89 2.03 -27.77
CA GLY A 194 19.32 2.28 -27.74
C GLY A 194 19.90 2.53 -29.12
N ALA A 195 21.13 3.03 -29.15
CA ALA A 195 21.93 3.17 -30.36
C ALA A 195 22.84 1.95 -30.55
N CYS A 196 23.01 1.49 -31.79
CA CYS A 196 23.95 0.43 -32.10
C CYS A 196 25.35 1.01 -32.28
N SER A 197 26.36 0.43 -31.61
CA SER A 197 27.76 0.82 -31.75
C SER A 197 28.61 -0.45 -31.85
N CYS A 198 29.14 -0.71 -33.04
CA CYS A 198 29.97 -1.90 -33.34
C CYS A 198 29.39 -3.22 -32.82
N GLY A 199 28.12 -3.51 -33.12
CA GLY A 199 27.45 -4.74 -32.69
C GLY A 199 26.96 -4.78 -31.24
N PHE A 200 27.21 -3.73 -30.44
CA PHE A 200 26.70 -3.60 -29.07
C PHE A 200 25.63 -2.51 -28.97
N CYS A 201 24.56 -2.79 -28.22
CA CYS A 201 23.52 -1.80 -27.96
C CYS A 201 23.88 -0.89 -26.79
N GLN A 202 24.01 0.41 -27.05
CA GLN A 202 24.08 1.44 -26.02
C GLN A 202 22.66 1.88 -25.64
N CYS A 203 22.18 1.38 -24.50
CA CYS A 203 20.81 1.61 -24.05
C CYS A 203 20.55 3.03 -23.55
N ASN A 204 19.31 3.46 -23.75
CA ASN A 204 18.73 4.64 -23.12
C ASN A 204 18.69 4.48 -21.59
N SER A 205 18.72 5.58 -20.83
CA SER A 205 18.74 5.60 -19.34
C SER A 205 17.68 4.74 -18.66
N ASP A 206 16.52 4.64 -19.29
CA ASP A 206 15.36 3.97 -18.74
C ASP A 206 15.33 2.48 -19.14
N TRP A 207 16.40 1.98 -19.76
CA TRP A 207 16.50 0.65 -20.35
C TRP A 207 17.86 0.00 -20.06
N LYS A 208 17.86 -1.32 -19.93
CA LYS A 208 19.05 -2.13 -19.68
C LYS A 208 18.98 -3.47 -20.41
N GLY A 209 20.10 -4.20 -20.37
CA GLY A 209 20.28 -5.51 -21.01
C GLY A 209 20.90 -5.38 -22.40
N ASP A 210 21.42 -6.50 -22.91
CA ASP A 210 22.25 -6.53 -24.13
C ASP A 210 21.52 -6.05 -25.40
N ASN A 211 20.19 -6.08 -25.39
CA ASN A 211 19.31 -5.63 -26.46
C ASN A 211 18.40 -4.45 -26.05
N CYS A 212 18.62 -3.84 -24.88
CA CYS A 212 17.82 -2.75 -24.32
C CYS A 212 16.32 -3.03 -24.17
N ASN A 213 15.93 -4.28 -23.94
CA ASN A 213 14.51 -4.66 -23.82
C ASN A 213 13.94 -4.52 -22.41
N CYS A 214 14.77 -4.22 -21.40
CA CYS A 214 14.37 -4.25 -20.00
C CYS A 214 14.27 -2.84 -19.43
N SER A 215 13.07 -2.38 -19.08
CA SER A 215 12.87 -1.07 -18.47
C SER A 215 13.44 -1.01 -17.04
N THR A 216 14.07 0.12 -16.68
CA THR A 216 14.53 0.40 -15.32
C THR A 216 13.45 1.13 -14.49
N ARG A 217 12.35 1.53 -15.12
CA ARG A 217 11.24 2.21 -14.45
C ARG A 217 10.44 1.26 -13.56
N THR A 218 9.99 1.78 -12.43
CA THR A 218 9.26 1.05 -11.39
C THR A 218 7.82 1.52 -11.19
N ASP A 219 7.38 2.54 -11.94
CA ASP A 219 6.05 3.14 -11.82
C ASP A 219 4.92 2.16 -12.16
N THR A 220 5.13 1.32 -13.17
CA THR A 220 4.18 0.26 -13.57
C THR A 220 4.06 -0.86 -12.55
N CYS A 221 5.04 -1.00 -11.64
CA CYS A 221 5.06 -1.99 -10.57
C CYS A 221 4.44 -1.48 -9.26
N MET A 222 3.97 -0.23 -9.22
CA MET A 222 3.46 0.40 -8.00
C MET A 222 2.00 0.00 -7.74
N SER A 223 1.73 -0.57 -6.56
CA SER A 223 0.36 -0.94 -6.17
C SER A 223 -0.44 0.26 -5.64
N SER A 224 -1.75 0.08 -5.46
CA SER A 224 -2.64 1.08 -4.85
C SER A 224 -2.22 1.47 -3.42
N LEU A 225 -1.50 0.59 -2.72
CA LEU A 225 -0.94 0.81 -1.39
C LEU A 225 0.34 1.66 -1.41
N GLY A 226 0.87 1.99 -2.59
CA GLY A 226 2.13 2.73 -2.73
C GLY A 226 3.37 1.88 -2.50
N LEU A 227 3.22 0.55 -2.49
CA LEU A 227 4.31 -0.41 -2.33
C LEU A 227 4.65 -1.05 -3.69
N LEU A 228 5.94 -1.25 -3.93
CA LEU A 228 6.44 -1.93 -5.12
C LEU A 228 6.01 -3.40 -5.08
N CYS A 229 5.26 -3.86 -6.10
CA CYS A 229 4.73 -5.22 -6.17
C CYS A 229 4.01 -5.66 -4.87
N SER A 230 3.34 -4.71 -4.21
CA SER A 230 2.66 -4.90 -2.92
C SER A 230 3.54 -5.48 -1.80
N GLY A 231 4.87 -5.41 -1.93
CA GLY A 231 5.82 -6.06 -1.02
C GLY A 231 5.88 -7.58 -1.15
N ARG A 232 5.23 -8.18 -2.15
CA ARG A 232 5.09 -9.63 -2.36
C ARG A 232 5.87 -10.16 -3.56
N GLY A 233 6.74 -9.33 -4.12
CA GLY A 233 7.46 -9.62 -5.35
C GLY A 233 8.55 -8.60 -5.64
N GLN A 234 9.19 -8.78 -6.78
CA GLN A 234 10.25 -7.89 -7.29
C GLN A 234 9.82 -7.30 -8.63
N CYS A 235 10.15 -6.03 -8.87
CA CYS A 235 9.91 -5.38 -10.16
C CYS A 235 11.08 -5.69 -11.11
N ILE A 236 10.82 -6.49 -12.13
CA ILE A 236 11.80 -6.87 -13.15
C ILE A 236 11.31 -6.33 -14.49
N CYS A 237 12.12 -5.46 -15.10
CA CYS A 237 11.83 -4.86 -16.41
C CYS A 237 10.49 -4.11 -16.48
N GLY A 238 10.05 -3.48 -15.38
CA GLY A 238 8.75 -2.79 -15.30
C GLY A 238 7.54 -3.71 -15.11
N SER A 239 7.75 -5.00 -14.80
CA SER A 239 6.68 -5.94 -14.44
C SER A 239 6.98 -6.62 -13.11
N CYS A 240 5.96 -6.86 -12.30
CA CYS A 240 6.13 -7.56 -11.02
C CYS A 240 6.25 -9.07 -11.22
N GLU A 241 7.29 -9.65 -10.66
CA GLU A 241 7.45 -11.09 -10.46
C GLU A 241 7.14 -11.42 -9.00
N CYS A 242 6.01 -12.10 -8.77
CA CYS A 242 5.52 -12.38 -7.42
C CYS A 242 6.31 -13.54 -6.81
N THR A 243 6.99 -13.27 -5.69
CA THR A 243 7.81 -14.26 -4.97
C THR A 243 7.02 -14.96 -3.87
N GLN A 244 5.93 -14.33 -3.39
CA GLN A 244 5.09 -14.91 -2.35
C GLN A 244 4.16 -16.00 -2.93
N PRO A 245 4.11 -17.21 -2.33
CA PRO A 245 3.25 -18.28 -2.79
C PRO A 245 1.77 -17.90 -2.75
N GLY A 246 1.06 -18.09 -3.86
CA GLY A 246 -0.35 -17.76 -4.00
C GLY A 246 -0.64 -16.27 -4.24
N ALA A 247 0.39 -15.42 -4.31
CA ALA A 247 0.24 -14.04 -4.75
C ALA A 247 0.32 -13.92 -6.28
N TYR A 248 -0.57 -13.13 -6.88
CA TYR A 248 -0.63 -12.88 -8.32
C TYR A 248 -1.22 -11.50 -8.62
N GLY A 249 -1.43 -11.22 -9.91
CA GLY A 249 -1.88 -9.93 -10.41
C GLY A 249 -0.70 -9.04 -10.84
N ALA A 250 -1.00 -7.95 -11.55
CA ALA A 250 0.02 -7.08 -12.14
C ALA A 250 0.96 -6.46 -11.10
N THR A 251 0.49 -6.29 -9.85
CA THR A 251 1.27 -5.72 -8.74
C THR A 251 1.35 -6.65 -7.53
N CYS A 252 1.13 -7.96 -7.72
CA CYS A 252 1.11 -8.97 -6.65
C CYS A 252 0.18 -8.62 -5.48
N ASP A 253 -0.89 -7.88 -5.74
CA ASP A 253 -1.87 -7.42 -4.74
C ASP A 253 -2.92 -8.47 -4.41
N LYS A 254 -3.08 -9.48 -5.27
CA LYS A 254 -4.06 -10.54 -5.13
C LYS A 254 -3.41 -11.73 -4.45
N CYS A 255 -3.81 -12.03 -3.22
CA CYS A 255 -3.36 -13.25 -2.53
C CYS A 255 -4.45 -13.76 -1.57
N PRO A 256 -5.38 -14.60 -2.05
CA PRO A 256 -6.40 -15.21 -1.19
C PRO A 256 -5.79 -16.05 -0.07
N THR A 257 -4.73 -16.82 -0.35
CA THR A 257 -4.12 -17.76 0.60
C THR A 257 -3.21 -17.11 1.65
N CYS A 258 -3.03 -15.78 1.60
CA CYS A 258 -2.11 -15.11 2.51
C CYS A 258 -2.77 -14.87 3.88
N PRO A 259 -2.02 -15.03 5.00
CA PRO A 259 -2.58 -14.88 6.35
C PRO A 259 -3.15 -13.49 6.64
N ASP A 260 -2.66 -12.47 5.94
CA ASP A 260 -3.01 -11.07 6.10
C ASP A 260 -4.22 -10.62 5.27
N ALA A 261 -4.73 -11.49 4.39
CA ALA A 261 -5.88 -11.17 3.52
C ALA A 261 -7.10 -10.75 4.36
N CYS A 262 -7.42 -11.50 5.40
CA CYS A 262 -8.54 -11.16 6.29
C CYS A 262 -8.33 -9.84 7.03
N THR A 263 -7.13 -9.57 7.54
CA THR A 263 -6.84 -8.35 8.30
C THR A 263 -6.92 -7.11 7.42
N ILE A 264 -6.40 -7.17 6.19
CA ILE A 264 -6.44 -6.06 5.23
C ILE A 264 -7.87 -5.83 4.75
N LYS A 265 -8.59 -6.90 4.34
CA LYS A 265 -9.96 -6.77 3.85
C LYS A 265 -10.95 -6.36 4.94
N LYS A 266 -10.67 -6.69 6.22
CA LYS A 266 -11.42 -6.17 7.38
C LYS A 266 -11.50 -4.66 7.36
N GLU A 267 -10.37 -3.96 7.15
CA GLU A 267 -10.36 -2.48 7.12
C GLU A 267 -11.26 -1.93 6.00
N CYS A 268 -11.37 -2.65 4.88
CA CYS A 268 -12.25 -2.27 3.78
C CYS A 268 -13.73 -2.53 4.06
N VAL A 269 -14.08 -3.63 4.74
CA VAL A 269 -15.45 -3.91 5.19
C VAL A 269 -15.91 -2.85 6.18
N GLU A 270 -15.12 -2.58 7.21
CA GLU A 270 -15.37 -1.54 8.21
C GLU A 270 -15.60 -0.17 7.58
N CYS A 271 -14.74 0.21 6.63
CA CYS A 271 -14.82 1.52 6.01
C CYS A 271 -15.95 1.66 4.98
N LYS A 272 -16.12 0.70 4.07
CA LYS A 272 -17.11 0.82 2.99
C LYS A 272 -18.53 0.49 3.47
N HIS A 273 -18.70 -0.54 4.31
CA HIS A 273 -20.01 -0.99 4.78
C HIS A 273 -20.42 -0.27 6.07
N PHE A 274 -19.65 -0.44 7.15
CA PHE A 274 -19.99 0.12 8.46
C PHE A 274 -19.68 1.62 8.62
N LYS A 275 -18.98 2.23 7.65
CA LYS A 275 -18.61 3.65 7.66
C LYS A 275 -17.83 4.06 8.92
N ARG A 276 -16.94 3.19 9.39
CA ARG A 276 -16.12 3.41 10.58
C ARG A 276 -14.70 2.83 10.40
N GLY A 277 -13.82 3.08 11.37
CA GLY A 277 -12.44 2.61 11.38
C GLY A 277 -11.44 3.52 10.65
N ARG A 278 -10.16 3.15 10.72
CA ARG A 278 -9.01 3.98 10.29
C ARG A 278 -9.10 4.49 8.86
N LEU A 279 -9.42 3.62 7.90
CA LEU A 279 -9.51 4.00 6.47
C LEU A 279 -10.67 4.97 6.17
N PHE A 280 -11.70 4.97 7.03
CA PHE A 280 -12.82 5.91 6.93
C PHE A 280 -12.42 7.27 7.48
N GLU A 281 -11.78 7.31 8.65
CA GLU A 281 -11.27 8.54 9.28
C GLU A 281 -10.21 9.25 8.42
N GLU A 282 -9.31 8.50 7.79
CA GLU A 282 -8.28 9.02 6.88
C GLU A 282 -8.82 9.37 5.47
N ASP A 283 -10.11 9.12 5.20
CA ASP A 283 -10.76 9.30 3.89
C ASP A 283 -10.01 8.57 2.75
N SER A 284 -9.27 7.50 3.07
CA SER A 284 -8.43 6.73 2.14
C SER A 284 -9.15 5.51 1.56
N CYS A 285 -10.34 5.22 2.09
CA CYS A 285 -11.27 4.15 1.72
C CYS A 285 -11.44 3.93 0.22
N ALA A 286 -11.85 4.96 -0.52
CA ALA A 286 -12.19 4.82 -1.93
C ALA A 286 -10.96 4.53 -2.81
N ARG A 287 -9.78 4.98 -2.36
CA ARG A 287 -8.51 4.80 -3.09
C ARG A 287 -7.95 3.39 -2.88
N ILE A 288 -8.03 2.89 -1.65
CA ILE A 288 -7.41 1.63 -1.21
C ILE A 288 -8.35 0.45 -1.48
N CYS A 289 -9.62 0.57 -1.09
CA CYS A 289 -10.60 -0.50 -1.16
C CYS A 289 -11.32 -0.50 -2.50
N ARG A 290 -10.76 -1.21 -3.49
CA ARG A 290 -11.35 -1.32 -4.84
C ARG A 290 -12.35 -2.46 -4.99
N ASP A 291 -12.35 -3.40 -4.04
CA ASP A 291 -13.24 -4.57 -4.08
C ASP A 291 -14.72 -4.17 -4.02
N GLU A 292 -15.55 -4.93 -4.72
CA GLU A 292 -17.00 -4.81 -4.63
C GLU A 292 -17.49 -5.50 -3.36
N ILE A 293 -18.42 -4.88 -2.64
CA ILE A 293 -19.04 -5.47 -1.44
C ILE A 293 -20.47 -5.87 -1.80
N GLN A 294 -20.79 -7.13 -1.57
CA GLN A 294 -22.14 -7.68 -1.69
C GLN A 294 -22.62 -8.16 -0.32
N LEU A 295 -23.83 -7.73 0.06
CA LEU A 295 -24.43 -8.12 1.33
C LEU A 295 -25.22 -9.40 1.13
N VAL A 296 -24.96 -10.39 1.99
CA VAL A 296 -25.60 -11.71 1.95
C VAL A 296 -26.20 -12.05 3.32
N GLU A 297 -27.20 -12.92 3.32
CA GLU A 297 -27.77 -13.46 4.56
C GLU A 297 -26.84 -14.50 5.17
N ASP A 298 -26.34 -15.44 4.35
CA ASP A 298 -25.39 -16.47 4.74
C ASP A 298 -24.24 -16.58 3.75
N LEU A 299 -23.05 -16.95 4.24
CA LEU A 299 -21.88 -17.19 3.40
C LEU A 299 -21.99 -18.55 2.70
N VAL A 300 -21.96 -18.55 1.37
CA VAL A 300 -21.91 -19.77 0.57
C VAL A 300 -20.49 -20.35 0.55
N PHE A 301 -20.36 -21.67 0.64
CA PHE A 301 -19.07 -22.33 0.58
C PHE A 301 -18.56 -22.39 -0.87
N HIS A 302 -17.50 -21.66 -1.17
CA HIS A 302 -16.81 -21.72 -2.46
C HIS A 302 -15.48 -22.48 -2.26
N ASP A 303 -15.36 -23.67 -2.83
CA ASP A 303 -14.21 -24.59 -2.59
C ASP A 303 -12.87 -24.11 -3.17
N LYS A 304 -12.88 -23.14 -4.10
CA LYS A 304 -11.67 -22.65 -4.79
C LYS A 304 -11.66 -21.12 -4.82
N ASN A 305 -10.53 -20.53 -4.43
CA ASN A 305 -10.26 -19.08 -4.43
C ASN A 305 -11.14 -18.22 -3.51
N ALA A 306 -11.66 -18.82 -2.43
CA ALA A 306 -12.37 -18.08 -1.39
C ALA A 306 -11.70 -18.25 -0.02
N VAL A 307 -11.73 -17.20 0.80
CA VAL A 307 -11.33 -17.24 2.19
C VAL A 307 -12.41 -16.64 3.07
N ASN A 308 -12.82 -17.40 4.08
CA ASN A 308 -13.76 -16.96 5.10
C ASN A 308 -13.01 -16.26 6.23
N CYS A 309 -13.44 -15.06 6.55
CA CYS A 309 -12.82 -14.20 7.54
C CYS A 309 -13.85 -13.86 8.63
N THR A 310 -13.40 -13.90 9.87
CA THR A 310 -14.20 -13.50 11.02
C THR A 310 -13.40 -12.56 11.92
N TYR A 311 -14.07 -11.56 12.49
CA TYR A 311 -13.47 -10.66 13.47
C TYR A 311 -14.51 -10.16 14.45
N LYS A 312 -14.07 -9.63 15.58
CA LYS A 312 -14.93 -8.94 16.54
C LYS A 312 -14.81 -7.43 16.36
N ASP A 313 -15.94 -6.74 16.42
CA ASP A 313 -15.99 -5.28 16.44
C ASP A 313 -15.85 -4.72 17.88
N GLU A 314 -15.93 -3.39 18.02
CA GLU A 314 -15.84 -2.71 19.31
C GLU A 314 -17.02 -3.00 20.26
N ASN A 315 -18.13 -3.53 19.74
CA ASN A 315 -19.34 -3.87 20.49
C ASN A 315 -19.41 -5.37 20.85
N ASP A 316 -18.29 -6.10 20.73
CA ASP A 316 -18.22 -7.56 20.90
C ASP A 316 -19.11 -8.35 19.92
N CYS A 317 -19.55 -7.74 18.81
CA CYS A 317 -20.29 -8.42 17.76
C CYS A 317 -19.32 -9.18 16.85
N VAL A 318 -19.67 -10.41 16.47
CA VAL A 318 -18.87 -11.23 15.55
C VAL A 318 -19.31 -10.95 14.12
N GLU A 319 -18.42 -10.32 13.37
CA GLU A 319 -18.57 -10.01 11.96
C GLU A 319 -18.00 -11.15 11.11
N ARG A 320 -18.73 -11.51 10.05
CA ARG A 320 -18.34 -12.58 9.12
C ARG A 320 -18.38 -12.08 7.69
N PHE A 321 -17.30 -12.32 6.95
CA PHE A 321 -17.26 -12.03 5.53
C PHE A 321 -16.42 -13.05 4.78
N GLN A 322 -16.64 -13.16 3.48
CA GLN A 322 -15.86 -14.00 2.59
C GLN A 322 -15.20 -13.14 1.51
N TYR A 323 -13.90 -13.34 1.32
CA TYR A 323 -13.16 -12.81 0.19
C TYR A 323 -13.12 -13.84 -0.92
N TYR A 324 -13.65 -13.49 -2.10
CA TYR A 324 -13.70 -14.36 -3.27
C TYR A 324 -13.10 -13.67 -4.49
N GLU A 325 -12.39 -14.43 -5.31
CA GLU A 325 -11.93 -13.99 -6.63
C GLU A 325 -12.56 -14.83 -7.74
N ASP A 326 -13.16 -14.15 -8.72
CA ASP A 326 -13.71 -14.79 -9.90
C ASP A 326 -12.62 -15.17 -10.92
N ALA A 327 -13.01 -15.95 -11.94
CA ALA A 327 -12.10 -16.35 -13.02
C ALA A 327 -11.66 -15.18 -13.92
N SER A 328 -12.35 -14.04 -13.88
CA SER A 328 -11.98 -12.82 -14.61
C SER A 328 -10.94 -11.97 -13.86
N GLY A 329 -10.60 -12.36 -12.63
CA GLY A 329 -9.70 -11.64 -11.74
C GLY A 329 -10.36 -10.48 -11.00
N LYS A 330 -11.69 -10.41 -10.97
CA LYS A 330 -12.45 -9.46 -10.16
C LYS A 330 -12.60 -10.01 -8.73
N SER A 331 -12.27 -9.17 -7.76
CA SER A 331 -12.41 -9.46 -6.34
C SER A 331 -13.74 -8.99 -5.78
N ILE A 332 -14.40 -9.86 -5.00
CA ILE A 332 -15.71 -9.62 -4.39
C ILE A 332 -15.62 -9.96 -2.90
N LEU A 333 -16.18 -9.10 -2.06
CA LEU A 333 -16.34 -9.31 -0.62
C LEU A 333 -17.82 -9.56 -0.31
N TYR A 334 -18.14 -10.77 0.11
CA TYR A 334 -19.47 -11.11 0.63
C TYR A 334 -19.51 -10.85 2.12
N VAL A 335 -20.32 -9.90 2.57
CA VAL A 335 -20.42 -9.53 3.99
C VAL A 335 -21.79 -9.95 4.51
N VAL A 336 -21.82 -10.63 5.66
CA VAL A 336 -23.08 -11.01 6.31
C VAL A 336 -23.79 -9.76 6.81
N LYS A 337 -25.08 -9.62 6.50
CA LYS A 337 -25.84 -8.38 6.71
C LYS A 337 -26.10 -8.06 8.19
N GLU A 338 -26.35 -9.08 9.02
CA GLU A 338 -26.61 -8.92 10.44
C GLU A 338 -25.52 -9.63 11.26
N PRO A 339 -24.75 -8.91 12.09
CA PRO A 339 -23.70 -9.51 12.88
C PRO A 339 -24.21 -10.24 14.12
N ASP A 340 -23.48 -11.27 14.54
CA ASP A 340 -23.78 -12.06 15.73
C ASP A 340 -23.39 -11.26 16.99
N CYS A 341 -24.29 -10.42 17.50
CA CYS A 341 -24.08 -9.65 18.74
C CYS A 341 -24.57 -10.41 19.98
N PRO A 342 -23.90 -10.24 21.14
CA PRO A 342 -24.41 -10.76 22.40
C PRO A 342 -25.78 -10.14 22.73
N LYS A 343 -26.81 -10.98 22.85
CA LYS A 343 -28.13 -10.54 23.29
C LYS A 343 -28.01 -10.11 24.75
N GLY A 344 -28.43 -8.88 25.06
CA GLY A 344 -28.50 -8.40 26.45
C GLY A 344 -29.39 -9.31 27.32
N PRO A 345 -29.32 -9.18 28.66
CA PRO A 345 -30.17 -9.98 29.54
C PRO A 345 -31.64 -9.76 29.20
N ASP A 346 -32.39 -10.86 29.06
CA ASP A 346 -33.81 -10.79 28.72
C ASP A 346 -34.57 -10.03 29.82
N ILE A 347 -35.11 -8.87 29.45
CA ILE A 347 -35.83 -7.95 30.34
C ILE A 347 -36.99 -8.68 31.01
N LEU A 348 -37.66 -9.61 30.32
CA LEU A 348 -38.76 -10.40 30.87
C LEU A 348 -38.29 -11.31 32.02
N VAL A 349 -37.13 -11.95 31.85
CA VAL A 349 -36.54 -12.85 32.86
C VAL A 349 -36.11 -12.06 34.10
N VAL A 350 -35.50 -10.89 33.90
CA VAL A 350 -35.12 -9.99 35.01
C VAL A 350 -36.36 -9.50 35.76
N LEU A 351 -37.41 -9.07 35.05
CA LEU A 351 -38.64 -8.60 35.67
C LEU A 351 -39.36 -9.72 36.47
N LEU A 352 -39.48 -10.91 35.89
CA LEU A 352 -40.14 -12.05 36.55
C LEU A 352 -39.37 -12.53 37.79
N SER A 353 -38.03 -12.54 37.73
CA SER A 353 -37.21 -12.94 38.88
C SER A 353 -37.32 -11.95 40.03
N VAL A 354 -37.29 -10.64 39.75
CA VAL A 354 -37.45 -9.59 40.77
C VAL A 354 -38.86 -9.62 41.37
N ALA A 355 -39.91 -9.69 40.56
CA ALA A 355 -41.29 -9.78 41.04
C ALA A 355 -41.51 -11.05 41.88
N GLY A 356 -40.97 -12.18 41.46
CA GLY A 356 -41.03 -13.44 42.21
C GLY A 356 -40.37 -13.34 43.58
N ALA A 357 -39.19 -12.72 43.66
CA ALA A 357 -38.48 -12.52 44.93
C ALA A 357 -39.26 -11.62 45.90
N ILE A 358 -39.83 -10.52 45.42
CA ILE A 358 -40.65 -9.60 46.24
C ILE A 358 -41.89 -10.32 46.77
N LEU A 359 -42.59 -11.06 45.90
CA LEU A 359 -43.78 -11.83 46.29
C LEU A 359 -43.45 -12.88 47.36
N PHE A 360 -42.33 -13.59 47.19
CA PHE A 360 -41.88 -14.60 48.13
C PHE A 360 -41.52 -14.01 49.50
N LEU A 361 -40.77 -12.91 49.52
CA LEU A 361 -40.43 -12.21 50.77
C LEU A 361 -41.69 -11.67 51.48
N GLY A 362 -42.65 -11.14 50.71
CA GLY A 362 -43.95 -10.70 51.25
C GLY A 362 -44.75 -11.84 51.89
N LEU A 363 -44.87 -12.98 51.20
CA LEU A 363 -45.53 -14.17 51.72
C LEU A 363 -44.83 -14.74 52.97
N ALA A 364 -43.50 -14.81 52.95
CA ALA A 364 -42.72 -15.26 54.10
C ALA A 364 -42.92 -14.34 55.31
N GLY A 365 -42.91 -13.01 55.10
CA GLY A 365 -43.19 -12.03 56.15
C GLY A 365 -44.59 -12.18 56.75
N LEU A 366 -45.60 -12.38 55.89
CA LEU A 366 -46.98 -12.63 56.34
C LEU A 366 -47.13 -13.94 57.11
N LEU A 367 -46.44 -15.01 56.69
CA LEU A 367 -46.44 -16.28 57.40
C LEU A 367 -45.76 -16.17 58.76
N ILE A 368 -44.62 -15.48 58.84
CA ILE A 368 -43.91 -15.23 60.10
C ILE A 368 -44.79 -14.38 61.03
N TRP A 369 -45.38 -13.30 60.52
CA TRP A 369 -46.29 -12.46 61.30
C TRP A 369 -47.50 -13.25 61.82
N LYS A 370 -48.16 -14.02 60.96
CA LYS A 370 -49.28 -14.89 61.35
C LYS A 370 -48.86 -15.92 62.39
N LEU A 371 -47.67 -16.50 62.26
CA LEU A 371 -47.12 -17.45 63.24
C LEU A 371 -46.89 -16.77 64.60
N LEU A 372 -46.25 -15.59 64.62
CA LEU A 372 -45.99 -14.82 65.83
C LEU A 372 -47.29 -14.40 66.53
N VAL A 373 -48.27 -13.89 65.79
CA VAL A 373 -49.59 -13.52 66.32
C VAL A 373 -50.30 -14.75 66.88
N THR A 374 -50.29 -15.88 66.16
CA THR A 374 -50.92 -17.12 66.64
C THR A 374 -50.29 -17.63 67.94
N ILE A 375 -48.96 -17.51 68.08
CA ILE A 375 -48.25 -17.87 69.32
C ILE A 375 -48.61 -16.91 70.45
N HIS A 376 -48.67 -15.60 70.18
CA HIS A 376 -49.03 -14.60 71.17
C HIS A 376 -50.47 -14.78 71.64
N ASP A 377 -51.42 -14.91 70.71
CA ASP A 377 -52.83 -15.19 71.01
C ASP A 377 -52.99 -16.49 71.80
N ARG A 378 -52.26 -17.57 71.45
CA ARG A 378 -52.29 -18.81 72.25
C ARG A 378 -51.76 -18.62 73.67
N ARG A 379 -50.72 -17.81 73.86
CA ARG A 379 -50.17 -17.51 75.19
C ARG A 379 -51.13 -16.66 76.02
N GLU A 380 -51.70 -15.61 75.44
CA GLU A 380 -52.69 -14.76 76.08
C GLU A 380 -53.98 -15.54 76.39
N PHE A 381 -54.42 -16.41 75.49
CA PHE A 381 -55.58 -17.28 75.71
C PHE A 381 -55.36 -18.25 76.86
N ALA A 382 -54.18 -18.88 76.95
CA ALA A 382 -53.83 -19.77 78.06
C ALA A 382 -53.77 -19.01 79.40
N LYS A 383 -53.20 -17.80 79.40
CA LYS A 383 -53.17 -16.92 80.57
C LYS A 383 -54.58 -16.51 81.01
N PHE A 384 -55.45 -16.19 80.05
CA PHE A 384 -56.85 -15.86 80.30
C PHE A 384 -57.62 -17.05 80.89
N GLU A 385 -57.45 -18.27 80.37
CA GLU A 385 -58.06 -19.47 80.95
C GLU A 385 -57.58 -19.75 82.37
N GLU A 386 -56.30 -19.51 82.66
CA GLU A 386 -55.75 -19.64 84.01
C GLU A 386 -56.34 -18.60 84.97
N GLU A 387 -56.41 -17.32 84.58
CA GLU A 387 -57.06 -16.25 85.34
C GLU A 387 -58.56 -16.55 85.57
N ARG A 388 -59.26 -17.05 84.54
CA ARG A 388 -60.67 -17.46 84.65
C ARG A 388 -60.86 -18.63 85.63
N SER A 389 -59.92 -19.57 85.68
CA SER A 389 -59.98 -20.72 86.59
C SER A 389 -59.70 -20.33 88.05
N ARG A 390 -58.89 -19.29 88.28
CA ARG A 390 -58.54 -18.75 89.61
C ARG A 390 -59.62 -17.80 90.14
N ALA A 391 -60.43 -17.20 89.28
CA ALA A 391 -61.60 -16.42 89.66
C ALA A 391 -62.74 -17.33 90.18
N LYS A 392 -62.54 -17.95 91.36
CA LYS A 392 -63.64 -18.46 92.17
C LYS A 392 -64.26 -17.27 92.92
N TRP A 393 -65.50 -16.94 92.58
CA TRP A 393 -66.34 -16.06 93.38
C TRP A 393 -66.68 -16.77 94.69
N ASP A 394 -66.34 -16.16 95.82
CA ASP A 394 -66.67 -16.69 97.15
C ASP A 394 -68.17 -16.50 97.42
N THR A 395 -68.96 -17.58 97.37
CA THR A 395 -70.38 -17.59 97.76
C THR A 395 -70.54 -17.63 99.28
N GLY A 396 -69.93 -16.65 99.97
CA GLY A 396 -70.15 -16.41 101.40
C GLY A 396 -71.46 -15.66 101.61
N HIS A 397 -72.36 -16.23 102.42
CA HIS A 397 -73.66 -15.62 102.75
C HIS A 397 -73.46 -14.23 103.39
N ASN A 398 -74.23 -13.24 102.90
CA ASN A 398 -74.19 -11.86 103.38
C ASN A 398 -74.65 -11.76 104.86
N PRO A 399 -73.77 -11.35 105.80
CA PRO A 399 -74.08 -11.30 107.24
C PRO A 399 -75.09 -10.23 107.65
N LEU A 400 -75.66 -9.44 106.71
CA LEU A 400 -76.67 -8.42 106.97
C LEU A 400 -78.12 -8.85 106.64
N TYR A 401 -78.33 -10.07 106.14
CA TYR A 401 -79.67 -10.54 105.76
C TYR A 401 -80.41 -11.22 106.93
N LYS A 402 -81.50 -10.62 107.43
CA LYS A 402 -82.45 -11.23 108.38
C LYS A 402 -83.74 -11.63 107.65
N GLY A 403 -84.05 -12.93 107.62
CA GLY A 403 -85.29 -13.45 107.03
C GLY A 403 -86.54 -13.14 107.87
N ALA A 404 -87.63 -12.76 107.22
CA ALA A 404 -88.87 -12.27 107.83
C ALA A 404 -89.89 -13.39 108.14
N THR A 405 -89.46 -14.46 108.81
CA THR A 405 -90.37 -15.57 109.17
C THR A 405 -90.15 -15.99 110.62
N SER A 406 -91.07 -15.61 111.51
CA SER A 406 -91.11 -16.04 112.90
C SER A 406 -92.07 -17.20 113.07
N THR A 407 -91.55 -18.40 113.32
CA THR A 407 -92.34 -19.59 113.62
C THR A 407 -92.66 -19.61 115.11
N PHE A 408 -93.95 -19.54 115.48
CA PHE A 408 -94.40 -19.70 116.87
C PHE A 408 -94.93 -21.12 117.07
N THR A 409 -94.54 -21.76 118.17
CA THR A 409 -95.03 -23.09 118.57
C THR A 409 -96.25 -22.94 119.49
N ASN A 410 -97.37 -23.54 119.07
CA ASN A 410 -98.59 -23.58 119.87
C ASN A 410 -98.51 -24.71 120.90
N VAL A 411 -98.36 -24.35 122.18
CA VAL A 411 -98.21 -25.28 123.32
C VAL A 411 -99.50 -25.97 123.77
N THR A 412 -100.61 -25.87 123.04
CA THR A 412 -101.89 -26.48 123.45
C THR A 412 -102.44 -27.57 122.53
N TYR A 413 -101.74 -27.95 121.45
CA TYR A 413 -102.23 -28.98 120.54
C TYR A 413 -101.67 -30.38 120.84
N ARG A 414 -102.44 -31.18 121.59
CA ARG A 414 -102.37 -32.65 121.57
C ARG A 414 -103.17 -33.16 120.36
N GLY A 415 -102.48 -33.66 119.35
CA GLY A 415 -103.05 -34.39 118.22
C GLY A 415 -102.37 -35.75 118.09
N ASN A 416 -103.18 -36.80 117.99
CA ASN A 416 -102.86 -38.22 118.20
C ASN A 416 -101.83 -38.85 117.24
N LYS A 417 -101.25 -39.95 117.76
CA LYS A 417 -100.50 -41.01 117.08
C LYS A 417 -101.25 -41.59 115.88
N ASP A 418 -100.50 -41.93 114.83
CA ASP A 418 -100.24 -43.32 114.43
C ASP A 418 -98.81 -43.45 113.89
#